data_AF-D6CK12-F1
#
_entry.id   AF-D6CK12-F1
#
_cell.length_a   1.000
_cell.length_b   1.000
_cell.length_c   1.000
_cell.angle_alpha   90.00
_cell.angle_beta   90.00
_cell.angle_gamma   90.00
#
_symmetry.space_group_name_H-M   'P 1'
#
loop_
_entity.id
_entity.type
_entity.pdbx_description
1 polymer ?
#
loop_
_entity_poly.entity_id
_entity_poly.type
_entity_poly.pdbx_seq_one_letter_code
_entity_poly.pdbx_strand_id
1 'polypeptide(L)'
;MRKLVLAVCIFQLVALPLLAQEQYGPERKLGRGLSNFLFSITEIPRQVSMVRQDNGTFAGVTWGLVKGMSCFAGRTILGAYETVTFLAPTYKPLVKPEFILNADEEESLERTQAED
;
A
#
# COMPACT_ATOMS: atom_id res chain seq x y z
N MET A 1 9.37 43.34 -19.44
CA MET A 1 9.77 42.69 -18.18
C MET A 1 8.60 42.49 -17.20
N ARG A 2 7.76 43.52 -16.92
CA ARG A 2 6.64 43.40 -15.96
C ARG A 2 5.61 42.29 -16.25
N LYS A 3 5.29 42.05 -17.53
CA LYS A 3 4.38 40.96 -17.96
C LYS A 3 4.99 39.56 -17.79
N LEU A 4 6.33 39.48 -17.84
CA LEU A 4 7.09 38.23 -17.69
C LEU A 4 7.21 37.86 -16.20
N VAL A 5 7.42 38.85 -15.33
CA VAL A 5 7.35 38.68 -13.87
C VAL A 5 5.96 38.23 -13.43
N LEU A 6 4.89 38.83 -13.96
CA LEU A 6 3.51 38.41 -13.67
C LEU A 6 3.23 36.97 -14.11
N ALA A 7 3.70 36.56 -15.30
CA ALA A 7 3.54 35.19 -15.78
C ALA A 7 4.29 34.16 -14.91
N VAL A 8 5.49 34.48 -14.45
CA VAL A 8 6.26 33.64 -13.53
C VAL A 8 5.58 33.55 -12.16
N CYS A 9 5.07 34.66 -11.62
CA CYS A 9 4.31 34.64 -10.37
C CYS A 9 3.02 33.81 -10.46
N ILE A 10 2.31 33.89 -11.59
CA ILE A 10 1.10 33.08 -11.83
C ILE A 10 1.46 31.60 -11.95
N PHE A 11 2.55 31.27 -12.66
CA PHE A 11 3.04 29.89 -12.77
C PHE A 11 3.44 29.32 -11.41
N GLN A 12 4.11 30.13 -10.57
CA GLN A 12 4.45 29.76 -9.19
C GLN A 12 3.19 29.56 -8.34
N LEU A 13 2.18 30.42 -8.46
CA LEU A 13 0.92 30.30 -7.71
C LEU A 13 0.13 29.04 -8.08
N VAL A 14 0.14 28.66 -9.37
CA VAL A 14 -0.54 27.46 -9.89
C VAL A 14 0.22 26.17 -9.54
N ALA A 15 1.53 26.24 -9.27
CA ALA A 15 2.34 25.10 -8.86
C ALA A 15 2.24 24.79 -7.35
N LEU A 16 1.79 25.73 -6.50
CA LEU A 16 1.67 25.50 -5.04
C LEU A 16 0.72 24.34 -4.66
N PRO A 17 -0.48 24.19 -5.26
CA PRO A 17 -1.37 23.06 -4.97
C PRO A 17 -0.78 21.71 -5.42
N LEU A 18 0.13 21.69 -6.40
CA LEU A 18 0.81 20.47 -6.84
C LEU A 18 1.82 19.98 -5.79
N LEU A 19 2.34 20.87 -4.95
CA LEU A 19 3.23 20.54 -3.84
C LEU A 19 2.48 20.15 -2.56
N ALA A 20 1.18 20.47 -2.47
CA ALA A 20 0.30 19.96 -1.43
C ALA A 20 -0.14 18.54 -1.81
N GLN A 21 0.81 17.60 -1.84
CA GLN A 21 0.46 16.19 -1.89
C GLN A 21 -0.28 15.83 -0.60
N GLU A 22 -1.60 15.70 -0.69
CA GLU A 22 -2.38 14.99 0.31
C GLU A 22 -1.70 13.63 0.54
N GLN A 23 -1.33 13.35 1.80
CA GLN A 23 -0.60 12.12 2.14
C GLN A 23 -1.35 10.85 1.71
N TYR A 24 -2.67 10.99 1.48
CA TYR A 24 -3.55 9.98 0.89
C TYR A 24 -4.39 10.60 -0.23
N GLY A 25 -3.77 11.09 -1.31
CA GLY A 25 -4.51 11.58 -2.48
C GLY A 25 -5.26 10.49 -3.27
N PRO A 26 -6.22 10.84 -4.15
CA PRO A 26 -6.95 9.91 -5.01
C PRO A 26 -6.02 9.02 -5.86
N GLU A 27 -4.90 9.55 -6.32
CA GLU A 27 -3.86 8.85 -7.07
C GLU A 27 -3.17 7.78 -6.23
N ARG A 28 -2.89 8.05 -4.95
CA ARG A 28 -2.29 7.07 -4.03
C ARG A 28 -3.29 5.99 -3.65
N LYS A 29 -4.57 6.35 -3.47
CA LYS A 29 -5.68 5.41 -3.26
C LYS A 29 -5.85 4.48 -4.46
N LEU A 30 -5.79 5.01 -5.68
CA LEU A 30 -5.84 4.21 -6.90
C LEU A 30 -4.62 3.28 -7.02
N GLY A 31 -3.41 3.81 -6.84
CA GLY A 31 -2.18 3.02 -6.93
C GLY A 31 -2.16 1.88 -5.91
N ARG A 32 -2.56 2.16 -4.68
CA ARG A 32 -2.69 1.15 -3.61
C ARG A 32 -3.76 0.12 -3.94
N GLY A 33 -4.94 0.57 -4.36
CA GLY A 33 -6.05 -0.31 -4.73
C GLY A 33 -5.64 -1.29 -5.82
N LEU A 34 -5.00 -0.77 -6.88
CA LEU A 34 -4.54 -1.59 -8.01
C LEU A 34 -3.42 -2.55 -7.60
N SER A 35 -2.46 -2.09 -6.80
CA SER A 35 -1.37 -2.94 -6.29
C SER A 35 -1.91 -4.09 -5.45
N ASN A 36 -2.77 -3.79 -4.48
CA ASN A 36 -3.37 -4.80 -3.60
C ASN A 36 -4.30 -5.74 -4.38
N PHE A 37 -5.03 -5.25 -5.38
CA PHE A 37 -5.88 -6.11 -6.21
C PHE A 37 -5.06 -7.07 -7.07
N LEU A 38 -4.13 -6.55 -7.89
CA LEU A 38 -3.40 -7.34 -8.88
C LEU A 38 -2.38 -8.30 -8.25
N PHE A 39 -1.71 -7.87 -7.19
CA PHE A 39 -0.61 -8.64 -6.60
C PHE A 39 -1.01 -9.40 -5.34
N SER A 40 -2.27 -9.30 -4.88
CA SER A 40 -2.77 -9.98 -3.67
C SER A 40 -2.36 -11.45 -3.53
N ILE A 41 -2.25 -12.19 -4.63
CA ILE A 41 -1.91 -13.62 -4.62
C ILE A 41 -0.57 -13.93 -3.96
N THR A 42 0.35 -12.96 -3.92
CA THR A 42 1.66 -13.12 -3.26
C THR A 42 1.55 -13.26 -1.73
N GLU A 43 0.40 -12.91 -1.13
CA GLU A 43 0.13 -13.17 0.29
C GLU A 43 0.21 -14.64 0.66
N ILE A 44 -0.21 -15.54 -0.24
CA ILE A 44 -0.26 -16.96 0.07
C ILE A 44 1.16 -17.51 0.32
N PRO A 45 2.11 -17.43 -0.62
CA PRO A 45 3.48 -17.92 -0.37
C PRO A 45 4.18 -17.11 0.73
N ARG A 46 3.86 -15.82 0.90
CA ARG A 46 4.46 -15.00 1.96
C ARG A 46 4.05 -15.48 3.34
N GLN A 47 2.75 -15.62 3.61
CA GLN A 47 2.26 -16.08 4.93
C GLN A 47 2.68 -17.52 5.24
N VAL A 48 2.73 -18.40 4.23
CA VAL A 48 3.30 -19.75 4.39
C VAL A 48 4.76 -19.69 4.83
N SER A 49 5.57 -18.83 4.21
CA SER A 49 6.98 -18.67 4.53
C SER A 49 7.20 -18.05 5.91
N MET A 50 6.41 -17.03 6.28
CA MET A 50 6.46 -16.39 7.60
C MET A 50 6.10 -17.40 8.70
N VAL A 51 4.94 -18.07 8.59
CA VAL A 51 4.52 -19.05 9.59
C VAL A 51 5.49 -20.23 9.66
N ARG A 52 6.13 -20.62 8.54
CA ARG A 52 7.18 -21.62 8.52
C ARG A 52 8.42 -21.22 9.32
N GLN A 53 8.84 -19.96 9.23
CA GLN A 53 9.99 -19.44 9.99
C GLN A 53 9.68 -19.39 11.49
N ASP A 54 8.47 -18.94 11.85
CA ASP A 54 8.11 -18.71 13.24
C ASP A 54 7.68 -20.00 13.98
N ASN A 55 7.00 -20.93 13.27
CA ASN A 55 6.32 -22.08 13.88
C ASN A 55 6.69 -23.43 13.22
N GLY A 56 7.60 -23.43 12.24
CA GLY A 56 8.06 -24.64 11.56
C GLY A 56 7.23 -25.06 10.34
N THR A 57 7.76 -25.99 9.56
CA THR A 57 7.24 -26.35 8.22
C THR A 57 5.81 -26.85 8.23
N PHE A 58 5.41 -27.66 9.22
CA PHE A 58 4.05 -28.19 9.30
C PHE A 58 3.00 -27.09 9.54
N ALA A 59 3.30 -26.16 10.45
CA ALA A 59 2.46 -24.99 10.70
C ALA A 59 2.41 -24.06 9.48
N GLY A 60 3.53 -23.90 8.76
CA GLY A 60 3.59 -23.12 7.53
C GLY A 60 2.63 -23.62 6.44
N VAL A 61 2.63 -24.93 6.18
CA VAL A 61 1.76 -25.53 5.12
C VAL A 61 0.29 -25.55 5.54
N THR A 62 -0.01 -25.68 6.83
CA THR A 62 -1.40 -25.75 7.32
C THR A 62 -1.92 -24.36 7.66
N TRP A 63 -1.48 -23.79 8.78
CA TRP A 63 -1.90 -22.48 9.27
C TRP A 63 -1.45 -21.33 8.36
N GLY A 64 -0.24 -21.38 7.84
CA GLY A 64 0.26 -20.36 6.92
C GLY A 64 -0.54 -20.28 5.62
N LEU A 65 -1.04 -21.41 5.11
CA LEU A 65 -1.92 -21.42 3.93
C LEU A 65 -3.29 -20.80 4.22
N VAL A 66 -3.93 -21.18 5.34
CA VAL A 66 -5.23 -20.61 5.76
C VAL A 66 -5.12 -19.10 6.01
N LYS A 67 -4.06 -18.67 6.71
CA LYS A 67 -3.77 -17.26 6.95
C LYS A 67 -3.51 -16.53 5.63
N GLY A 68 -2.71 -17.11 4.75
CA GLY A 68 -2.41 -16.57 3.41
C GLY A 68 -3.65 -16.37 2.56
N MET A 69 -4.56 -17.35 2.52
CA MET A 69 -5.84 -17.23 1.80
C MET A 69 -6.74 -16.14 2.38
N SER A 70 -6.77 -15.99 3.70
CA SER A 70 -7.55 -14.95 4.37
C SER A 70 -7.00 -13.54 4.06
N CYS A 71 -5.68 -13.37 4.14
CA CYS A 71 -5.00 -12.13 3.77
C CYS A 71 -5.18 -11.80 2.28
N PHE A 72 -5.05 -12.80 1.40
CA PHE A 72 -5.33 -12.69 -0.02
C PHE A 72 -6.74 -12.14 -0.26
N ALA A 73 -7.77 -12.82 0.24
CA ALA A 73 -9.16 -12.44 0.03
C ALA A 73 -9.45 -11.01 0.53
N GLY A 74 -8.97 -10.66 1.73
CA GLY A 74 -9.12 -9.32 2.29
C GLY A 74 -8.45 -8.24 1.42
N ARG A 75 -7.20 -8.47 0.98
CA ARG A 75 -6.47 -7.53 0.12
C ARG A 75 -7.08 -7.41 -1.27
N THR A 76 -7.57 -8.49 -1.87
CA THR A 76 -8.24 -8.44 -3.17
C THR A 76 -9.53 -7.62 -3.09
N ILE A 77 -10.39 -7.88 -2.10
CA ILE A 77 -11.66 -7.17 -1.94
C ILE A 77 -11.40 -5.68 -1.68
N LEU A 78 -10.50 -5.37 -0.75
CA LEU A 78 -10.18 -3.98 -0.43
C LEU A 78 -9.52 -3.27 -1.62
N GLY A 79 -8.61 -3.95 -2.33
CA GLY A 79 -7.96 -3.43 -3.52
C GLY A 79 -8.97 -3.08 -4.61
N ALA A 80 -9.89 -3.99 -4.92
CA ALA A 80 -10.97 -3.75 -5.88
C ALA A 80 -11.87 -2.58 -5.45
N TYR A 81 -12.24 -2.53 -4.16
CA TYR A 81 -13.03 -1.43 -3.60
C TYR A 81 -12.31 -0.08 -3.75
N GLU A 82 -11.03 -0.01 -3.41
CA GLU A 82 -10.23 1.21 -3.53
C GLU A 82 -10.02 1.64 -4.98
N THR A 83 -9.83 0.69 -5.91
CA THR A 83 -9.75 0.97 -7.35
C THR A 83 -11.05 1.54 -7.90
N VAL A 84 -12.21 1.00 -7.51
CA VAL A 84 -13.51 1.49 -8.00
C VAL A 84 -13.90 2.82 -7.34
N THR A 85 -13.57 2.99 -6.06
CA THR A 85 -13.95 4.18 -5.26
C THR A 85 -12.84 5.23 -5.14
N PHE A 86 -11.84 5.21 -6.02
CA PHE A 86 -10.65 6.05 -5.88
C PHE A 86 -10.94 7.56 -5.86
N LEU A 87 -12.01 8.02 -6.54
CA LEU A 87 -12.47 9.41 -6.53
C LEU A 87 -13.31 9.78 -5.31
N ALA A 88 -13.80 8.80 -4.55
CA ALA A 88 -14.48 9.03 -3.28
C ALA A 88 -13.48 9.50 -2.21
N PRO A 89 -13.94 10.10 -1.08
CA PRO A 89 -13.06 10.62 -0.04
C PRO A 89 -11.95 9.64 0.34
N THR A 90 -10.76 10.19 0.52
CA THR A 90 -9.56 9.42 0.78
C THR A 90 -9.36 9.23 2.28
N TYR A 91 -8.61 8.19 2.64
CA TYR A 91 -8.43 7.77 4.02
C TYR A 91 -7.11 7.00 4.18
N LYS A 92 -6.67 6.87 5.45
CA LYS A 92 -5.46 6.14 5.83
C LYS A 92 -5.57 4.64 5.48
N PRO A 93 -4.50 3.97 5.01
CA PRO A 93 -4.55 2.56 4.62
C PRO A 93 -5.23 1.69 5.68
N LEU A 94 -6.24 0.92 5.26
CA LEU A 94 -6.96 0.01 6.15
C LEU A 94 -6.21 -1.32 6.38
N VAL A 95 -5.30 -1.65 5.47
CA VAL A 95 -4.44 -2.83 5.55
C VAL A 95 -2.99 -2.35 5.54
N LYS A 96 -2.18 -2.94 6.42
CA LYS A 96 -0.73 -2.80 6.44
C LYS A 96 -0.08 -4.12 6.02
N PRO A 97 1.06 -4.09 5.33
CA PRO A 97 1.68 -2.98 4.61
C PRO A 97 0.75 -2.31 3.58
N GLU A 98 0.98 -1.02 3.31
CA GLU A 98 0.11 -0.19 2.44
C GLU A 98 0.05 -0.77 1.03
N PHE A 99 1.23 -1.03 0.46
CA PHE A 99 1.40 -1.68 -0.83
C PHE A 99 1.95 -3.08 -0.59
N ILE A 100 1.32 -4.08 -1.21
CA ILE A 100 1.78 -5.47 -1.09
C ILE A 100 3.21 -5.67 -1.62
N LEU A 101 3.66 -4.85 -2.57
CA LEU A 101 5.02 -4.92 -3.12
C LEU A 101 6.09 -4.50 -2.11
N ASN A 102 5.75 -3.66 -1.13
CA ASN A 102 6.69 -3.18 -0.11
C ASN A 102 6.62 -4.02 1.18
N ALA A 103 5.92 -5.14 1.13
CA ALA A 103 5.56 -5.85 2.33
C ALA A 103 6.74 -6.44 3.08
N ASP A 104 7.71 -6.97 2.34
CA ASP A 104 8.89 -7.60 2.91
C ASP A 104 9.83 -6.53 3.53
N GLU A 105 9.91 -5.35 2.90
CA GLU A 105 10.68 -4.21 3.37
C GLU A 105 10.10 -3.65 4.68
N GLU A 106 8.79 -3.37 4.70
CA GLU A 106 8.11 -2.83 5.89
C GLU A 106 8.20 -3.82 7.08
N GLU A 107 8.10 -5.13 6.84
CA GLU A 107 8.26 -6.14 7.88
C GLU A 107 9.69 -6.21 8.42
N SER A 108 10.70 -6.12 7.55
CA SER A 108 12.11 -6.13 7.97
C SER A 108 12.47 -4.93 8.86
N LEU A 109 11.87 -3.77 8.57
CA LEU A 109 12.01 -2.57 9.38
C LEU A 109 11.35 -2.75 10.75
N GLU A 110 10.15 -3.33 10.79
CA GLU A 110 9.46 -3.62 12.05
C GLU A 110 10.24 -4.63 12.91
N ARG A 111 10.81 -5.69 12.31
CA ARG A 111 11.65 -6.64 13.06
C ARG A 111 12.90 -5.99 13.63
N THR A 112 13.60 -5.18 12.83
CA THR A 112 14.80 -4.46 13.27
C THR A 112 14.48 -3.52 14.43
N GLN A 113 13.36 -2.78 14.35
CA GLN A 113 12.89 -1.91 15.43
C GLN A 113 12.42 -2.66 16.69
N ALA A 114 12.08 -3.94 16.58
CA ALA A 114 11.67 -4.77 17.72
C ALA A 114 12.87 -5.44 18.43
N GLU A 115 14.05 -5.44 17.79
CA GLU A 115 15.30 -5.99 18.35
C GLU A 115 16.14 -4.94 19.11
N ASP A 116 15.86 -3.64 18.91
CA ASP A 116 16.47 -2.49 19.62
C ASP A 116 15.68 -2.08 20.89
#